data_AF-A0A559KCH4-F1
#
_entry.id   AF-A0A559KCH4-F1
#
_cell.length_a   1.000
_cell.length_b   1.000
_cell.length_c   1.000
_cell.angle_alpha   90.00
_cell.angle_beta   90.00
_cell.angle_gamma   90.00
#
_symmetry.space_group_name_H-M   'P 1'
#
loop_
_entity.id
_entity.type
_entity.pdbx_description
1 polymer ?
#
loop_
_entity_poly.entity_id
_entity_poly.type
_entity_poly.pdbx_seq_one_letter_code
_entity_poly.pdbx_strand_id
1 'polypeptide(L)'
;MNTMTACMMGEMNRGKELKVFDWNKAATLIKEKNVKFAAAGLSGDWEYTGGTIFIDGKPDYDDYTYLASTWAAPELKIDGEYIDCYLMQSETDNWDSETKWPQSAIDILNSK
;
A
#
# COMPACT_ATOMS: atom_id res chain seq x y z
N MET A 1 3.64 -1.56 -28.18
CA MET A 1 4.28 -1.06 -26.95
C MET A 1 5.77 -0.87 -27.24
N ASN A 2 6.26 0.37 -27.24
CA ASN A 2 7.65 0.67 -27.59
C ASN A 2 8.55 0.51 -26.35
N THR A 3 9.55 -0.35 -26.48
CA THR A 3 10.59 -0.69 -25.49
C THR A 3 11.33 0.51 -24.88
N MET A 4 11.26 1.69 -25.51
CA MET A 4 11.82 2.94 -25.00
C MET A 4 11.11 3.47 -23.74
N THR A 5 9.80 3.27 -23.59
CA THR A 5 9.04 3.81 -22.44
C THR A 5 9.39 3.06 -21.14
N ALA A 6 9.66 1.75 -21.24
CA ALA A 6 10.07 0.92 -20.11
C ALA A 6 11.48 1.26 -19.61
N CYS A 7 12.41 1.54 -20.54
CA CYS A 7 13.79 1.91 -20.18
C CYS A 7 13.88 3.31 -19.54
N MET A 8 13.10 4.27 -20.04
CA MET A 8 13.08 5.64 -19.50
C MET A 8 12.49 5.72 -18.09
N MET A 9 11.49 4.89 -17.76
CA MET A 9 10.97 4.78 -16.39
C MET A 9 11.99 4.11 -15.46
N GLY A 10 12.74 3.11 -15.94
CA GLY A 10 13.81 2.47 -15.16
C GLY A 10 15.00 3.39 -14.88
N GLU A 11 15.40 4.23 -15.84
CA GLU A 11 16.54 5.16 -15.68
C GLU A 11 16.20 6.42 -14.86
N MET A 12 14.96 6.93 -14.92
CA MET A 12 14.49 8.00 -14.03
C MET A 12 14.28 7.56 -12.57
N ASN A 13 14.26 6.26 -12.30
CA ASN A 13 14.06 5.70 -10.95
C ASN A 13 15.36 5.15 -10.33
N ARG A 14 16.51 5.18 -11.05
CA ARG A 14 17.84 4.94 -10.45
C ARG A 14 18.21 6.10 -9.54
N GLY A 15 17.78 6.01 -8.28
CA GLY A 15 17.94 7.04 -7.26
C GLY A 15 16.63 7.60 -6.70
N LYS A 16 15.47 7.05 -7.11
CA LYS A 16 14.21 7.37 -6.44
C LYS A 16 13.99 6.43 -5.26
N GLU A 17 13.60 7.06 -4.18
CA GLU A 17 13.24 6.43 -2.92
C GLU A 17 12.15 5.38 -3.10
N LEU A 18 12.24 4.28 -2.33
CA LEU A 18 11.23 3.24 -2.34
C LEU A 18 9.91 3.84 -1.84
N LYS A 19 8.84 3.72 -2.60
CA LYS A 19 7.50 4.07 -2.11
C LYS A 19 6.98 2.88 -1.33
N VAL A 20 6.57 3.12 -0.11
CA VAL A 20 6.06 2.10 0.81
C VAL A 20 4.62 2.44 1.13
N PHE A 21 3.77 1.44 1.23
CA PHE A 21 2.36 1.66 1.54
C PHE A 21 2.17 2.24 2.94
N ASP A 22 1.33 3.26 3.00
CA ASP A 22 1.05 3.96 4.24
C ASP A 22 -0.03 3.22 5.03
N TRP A 23 0.43 2.29 5.89
CA TRP A 23 -0.45 1.54 6.78
C TRP A 23 -1.21 2.41 7.77
N ASN A 24 -0.64 3.54 8.22
CA ASN A 24 -1.29 4.42 9.19
C ASN A 24 -2.45 5.19 8.53
N LYS A 25 -2.22 5.72 7.33
CA LYS A 25 -3.27 6.35 6.52
C LYS A 25 -4.35 5.35 6.15
N ALA A 26 -3.98 4.13 5.76
CA ALA A 26 -4.94 3.07 5.50
C ALA A 26 -5.80 2.73 6.73
N ALA A 27 -5.17 2.52 7.89
CA ALA A 27 -5.87 2.27 9.15
C ALA A 27 -6.84 3.41 9.52
N THR A 28 -6.39 4.65 9.34
CA THR A 28 -7.21 5.85 9.59
C THR A 28 -8.43 5.87 8.68
N LEU A 29 -8.24 5.67 7.38
CA LEU A 29 -9.34 5.66 6.40
C LEU A 29 -10.32 4.51 6.65
N ILE A 30 -9.82 3.32 6.95
CA ILE A 30 -10.66 2.15 7.26
C ILE A 30 -11.56 2.45 8.46
N LYS A 31 -10.99 3.07 9.50
CA LYS A 31 -11.70 3.44 10.72
C LYS A 31 -12.69 4.58 10.49
N GLU A 32 -12.27 5.65 9.83
CA GLU A 32 -13.11 6.82 9.54
C GLU A 32 -14.31 6.46 8.66
N LYS A 33 -14.09 5.63 7.64
CA LYS A 33 -15.17 5.14 6.76
C LYS A 33 -15.93 3.95 7.36
N ASN A 34 -15.45 3.38 8.46
CA ASN A 34 -16.02 2.20 9.15
C ASN A 34 -16.29 1.03 8.18
N VAL A 35 -15.31 0.73 7.34
CA VAL A 35 -15.45 -0.31 6.31
C VAL A 35 -15.11 -1.69 6.85
N LYS A 36 -15.76 -2.71 6.29
CA LYS A 36 -15.49 -4.11 6.65
C LYS A 36 -14.45 -4.78 5.76
N PHE A 37 -14.20 -4.20 4.59
CA PHE A 37 -13.31 -4.75 3.58
C PHE A 37 -12.42 -3.66 3.03
N ALA A 38 -11.12 -3.91 3.01
CA ALA A 38 -10.14 -3.06 2.33
C ALA A 38 -9.09 -3.94 1.66
N ALA A 39 -8.67 -3.54 0.47
CA ALA A 39 -7.61 -4.18 -0.28
C ALA A 39 -6.53 -3.16 -0.61
N ALA A 40 -5.32 -3.61 -0.87
CA ALA A 40 -4.23 -2.74 -1.30
C ALA A 40 -3.46 -3.41 -2.43
N GLY A 41 -2.90 -2.60 -3.31
CA GLY A 41 -2.11 -3.07 -4.45
C GLY A 41 -1.30 -1.95 -5.08
N LEU A 42 -0.41 -2.28 -6.01
CA LEU A 42 0.33 -1.27 -6.78
C LEU A 42 -0.50 -0.78 -7.96
N SER A 43 -0.50 0.54 -8.16
CA SER A 43 -1.15 1.18 -9.29
C SER A 43 -0.69 0.56 -10.62
N GLY A 44 -1.66 0.09 -11.40
CA GLY A 44 -1.42 -0.55 -12.70
C GLY A 44 -1.07 -2.05 -12.65
N ASP A 45 -0.85 -2.64 -11.47
CA ASP A 45 -0.49 -4.07 -11.34
C ASP A 45 -1.21 -4.78 -10.17
N TRP A 46 -2.51 -4.51 -10.03
CA TRP A 46 -3.34 -5.09 -8.97
C TRP A 46 -3.51 -6.61 -9.08
N GLU A 47 -3.37 -7.21 -10.27
CA GLU A 47 -3.57 -8.65 -10.48
C GLU A 47 -2.49 -9.50 -9.79
N TYR A 48 -1.25 -9.00 -9.71
CA TYR A 48 -0.12 -9.72 -9.14
C TYR A 48 0.36 -9.17 -7.79
N THR A 49 -0.01 -7.93 -7.47
CA THR A 49 0.46 -7.23 -6.26
C THR A 49 -0.66 -6.91 -5.28
N GLY A 50 -1.91 -6.92 -5.78
CA GLY A 50 -3.09 -6.58 -5.02
C GLY A 50 -3.59 -7.74 -4.18
N GLY A 51 -3.96 -7.44 -2.94
CA GLY A 51 -4.55 -8.42 -2.04
C GLY A 51 -5.38 -7.74 -0.95
N THR A 52 -6.15 -8.55 -0.23
CA THR A 52 -7.02 -8.09 0.85
C THR A 52 -6.16 -7.80 2.07
N ILE A 53 -6.26 -6.58 2.62
CA ILE A 53 -5.54 -6.22 3.84
C ILE A 53 -6.44 -6.17 5.06
N PHE A 54 -7.76 -6.06 4.86
CA PHE A 54 -8.73 -5.96 5.95
C PHE A 54 -10.01 -6.67 5.56
N ILE A 55 -10.47 -7.58 6.40
CA ILE A 55 -11.63 -8.42 6.14
C ILE A 55 -12.45 -8.63 7.41
N ASP A 56 -13.77 -8.51 7.29
CA ASP A 56 -14.73 -8.68 8.40
C ASP A 56 -14.39 -7.84 9.65
N GLY A 57 -13.90 -6.61 9.44
CA GLY A 57 -13.53 -5.73 10.55
C GLY A 57 -12.19 -6.06 11.23
N LYS A 58 -11.36 -6.92 10.61
CA LYS A 58 -10.06 -7.32 11.17
C LYS A 58 -8.95 -7.18 10.13
N PRO A 59 -7.72 -6.84 10.56
CA PRO A 59 -6.52 -6.94 9.74
C PRO A 59 -6.36 -8.36 9.20
N ASP A 60 -6.17 -8.48 7.90
CA ASP A 60 -5.76 -9.73 7.27
C ASP A 60 -4.24 -9.81 7.23
N TYR A 61 -3.68 -10.94 7.66
CA TYR A 61 -2.23 -11.21 7.65
C TYR A 61 -1.83 -12.30 6.66
N ASP A 62 -2.78 -13.15 6.25
CA ASP A 62 -2.51 -14.32 5.40
C ASP A 62 -2.39 -13.97 3.90
N ASP A 63 -3.10 -12.95 3.43
CA ASP A 63 -3.12 -12.63 2.00
C ASP A 63 -1.79 -12.03 1.54
N TYR A 64 -1.35 -12.38 0.33
CA TYR A 64 -0.11 -11.87 -0.21
C TYR A 64 -0.34 -10.47 -0.79
N THR A 65 0.39 -9.48 -0.27
CA THR A 65 0.33 -8.10 -0.77
C THR A 65 1.72 -7.56 -0.96
N TYR A 66 2.04 -7.12 -2.18
CA TYR A 66 3.33 -6.51 -2.47
C TYR A 66 3.15 -4.99 -2.59
N LEU A 67 3.42 -4.27 -1.50
CA LEU A 67 3.01 -2.88 -1.35
C LEU A 67 4.18 -1.89 -1.23
N ALA A 68 5.36 -2.28 -1.70
CA ALA A 68 6.50 -1.39 -1.80
C ALA A 68 7.11 -1.44 -3.21
N SER A 69 7.29 -0.28 -3.85
CA SER A 69 7.81 -0.21 -5.20
C SER A 69 8.51 1.11 -5.48
N THR A 70 9.55 1.08 -6.31
CA THR A 70 10.22 2.28 -6.83
C THR A 70 9.56 2.80 -8.12
N TRP A 71 8.67 2.01 -8.74
CA TRP A 71 8.10 2.27 -10.05
C TRP A 71 6.59 2.52 -10.05
N ALA A 72 5.85 1.95 -9.08
CA ALA A 72 4.41 2.16 -8.91
C ALA A 72 4.08 2.76 -7.55
N ALA A 73 2.97 3.49 -7.48
CA ALA A 73 2.43 4.00 -6.22
C ALA A 73 1.50 2.94 -5.62
N PRO A 74 1.71 2.55 -4.35
CA PRO A 74 0.72 1.80 -3.60
C PRO A 74 -0.62 2.54 -3.49
N GLU A 75 -1.70 1.80 -3.72
CA GLU A 75 -3.09 2.25 -3.69
C GLU A 75 -3.88 1.42 -2.69
N LEU A 76 -4.78 2.10 -1.98
CA LEU A 76 -5.75 1.50 -1.08
C LEU A 76 -7.10 1.48 -1.78
N LYS A 77 -7.75 0.32 -1.79
CA LYS A 77 -9.10 0.13 -2.29
C LYS A 77 -10.08 -0.06 -1.14
N ILE A 78 -11.01 0.88 -1.01
CA ILE A 78 -12.08 0.85 -0.02
C ILE A 78 -13.40 1.16 -0.73
N ASP A 79 -14.43 0.35 -0.52
CA ASP A 79 -15.77 0.54 -1.11
C ASP A 79 -15.77 0.70 -2.65
N GLY A 80 -14.77 0.15 -3.33
CA GLY A 80 -14.60 0.27 -4.79
C GLY A 80 -13.87 1.53 -5.27
N GLU A 81 -13.49 2.43 -4.36
CA GLU A 81 -12.64 3.59 -4.64
C GLU A 81 -11.16 3.23 -4.48
N TYR A 82 -10.32 3.67 -5.40
CA TYR A 82 -8.86 3.55 -5.31
C TYR A 82 -8.28 4.88 -4.83
N ILE A 83 -7.48 4.84 -3.77
CA ILE A 83 -6.91 6.00 -3.10
C ILE A 83 -5.41 5.82 -3.02
N ASP A 84 -4.64 6.77 -3.55
CA ASP A 84 -3.19 6.80 -3.43
C ASP A 84 -2.78 6.83 -1.94
N CYS A 85 -2.09 5.78 -1.50
CA CYS A 85 -1.79 5.53 -0.10
C CYS A 85 -0.37 5.04 0.07
N TYR A 86 0.59 5.96 -0.07
CA TYR A 86 2.01 5.66 0.04
C TYR A 86 2.77 6.79 0.73
N LEU A 87 3.90 6.42 1.31
CA LEU A 87 4.95 7.29 1.83
C LEU A 87 6.26 6.93 1.16
N MET A 88 7.25 7.83 1.20
CA MET A 88 8.60 7.46 0.82
C MET A 88 9.29 6.72 1.97
N GLN A 89 10.14 5.74 1.69
CA GLN A 89 10.75 4.89 2.71
C GLN A 89 11.51 5.67 3.80
N SER A 90 12.17 6.79 3.47
CA SER A 90 12.84 7.65 4.46
C SER A 90 11.89 8.39 5.39
N GLU A 91 10.60 8.48 5.03
CA GLU A 91 9.55 9.03 5.89
C GLU A 91 8.95 7.97 6.81
N THR A 92 9.36 6.70 6.67
CA THR A 92 8.87 5.58 7.47
C THR A 92 9.93 5.09 8.46
N ASP A 93 9.51 4.43 9.53
CA ASP A 93 10.40 3.75 10.49
C ASP A 93 10.95 2.44 9.91
N ASN A 94 11.70 2.53 8.80
CA ASN A 94 12.23 1.41 8.02
C ASN A 94 11.16 0.46 7.49
N TRP A 95 10.00 0.98 7.10
CA TRP A 95 9.01 0.14 6.46
C TRP A 95 9.48 -0.25 5.06
N ASP A 96 9.10 -1.45 4.65
CA ASP A 96 9.52 -2.07 3.41
C ASP A 96 8.42 -2.98 2.86
N SER A 97 8.76 -3.80 1.86
CA SER A 97 7.82 -4.75 1.25
C SER A 97 7.31 -5.84 2.18
N GLU A 98 8.00 -6.10 3.30
CA GLU A 98 7.63 -7.13 4.27
C GLU A 98 6.77 -6.55 5.40
N THR A 99 6.72 -5.22 5.51
CA THR A 99 5.93 -4.55 6.52
C THR A 99 4.44 -4.73 6.24
N LYS A 100 3.76 -5.47 7.12
CA LYS A 100 2.32 -5.69 7.08
C LYS A 100 1.71 -5.36 8.45
N TRP A 101 0.76 -4.43 8.48
CA TRP A 101 0.10 -4.00 9.71
C TRP A 101 1.05 -3.69 10.88
N PRO A 102 1.91 -2.66 10.74
CA PRO A 102 2.80 -2.24 11.82
C PRO A 102 1.99 -1.82 13.06
N GLN A 103 2.62 -1.88 14.23
CA GLN A 103 1.95 -1.62 15.51
C GLN A 103 1.21 -0.27 15.53
N SER A 104 1.78 0.77 14.91
CA SER A 104 1.13 2.09 14.79
C SER A 104 -0.22 2.04 14.06
N ALA A 105 -0.33 1.23 13.00
CA ALA A 105 -1.57 1.07 12.25
C ALA A 105 -2.60 0.28 13.05
N ILE A 106 -2.15 -0.73 13.78
CA ILE A 106 -2.99 -1.52 14.71
C ILE A 106 -3.50 -0.66 15.86
N ASP A 107 -2.66 0.21 16.41
CA ASP A 107 -3.04 1.15 17.47
C ASP A 107 -4.10 2.15 16.97
N ILE A 108 -4.01 2.61 15.72
CA ILE A 108 -5.02 3.47 15.10
C ILE A 108 -6.37 2.74 14.99
N LEU A 109 -6.37 1.50 14.50
CA LEU A 109 -7.58 0.68 14.40
C LEU A 109 -8.22 0.43 15.77
N ASN A 110 -7.42 0.14 16.80
CA ASN A 110 -7.89 -0.18 18.15
C ASN A 110 -8.13 1.04 19.03
N SER A 111 -7.68 2.23 18.64
CA SER A 111 -7.93 3.46 19.39
C SER A 111 -9.44 3.65 19.54
N LYS A 112 -9.89 3.95 20.75
CA LYS A 112 -11.29 4.31 21.03
C LYS A 112 -11.58 5.74 20.63
#